data_AF-A4ID01-F1
#
_entry.id   AF-A4ID01-F1
#
_cell.length_a   1.000
_cell.length_b   1.000
_cell.length_c   1.000
_cell.angle_alpha   90.00
_cell.angle_beta   90.00
_cell.angle_gamma   90.00
#
_symmetry.space_group_name_H-M   'P 1'
#
loop_
_entity.id
_entity.type
_entity.pdbx_description
1 polymer ?
#
loop_
_entity_poly.entity_id
_entity_poly.type
_entity_poly.pdbx_seq_one_letter_code
_entity_poly.pdbx_strand_id
1 'polypeptide(L)'
;MEALKEQEQALRHSVEVEEELELESYRPIYNVLLMEMVRGQVEQVNRRQRRLNEMLEAFKEEGLLGGGGIGLHDERQIDALVKRLRARLHTDEASELETLKTNNSNLKHSLDEIKLAMEKKNSEMEVLRANYARKLARTDVENDAVRAKVEAALHASTLDVERMKRELSHRIDIACASIRTPRYNTSMGALRDLVQQAQEEVQRHHDELTRLVVSIGAKDTFLKHESETMHSNLPSAYRTELRKMEKDQLLNLLDVLSFQEGVVDTIGKAIYIITEAQHKTAVV
;
A
#
# COMPACT_ATOMS: atom_id res chain seq x y z
N MET A 1 16.77 -38.63 10.27
CA MET A 1 15.86 -39.80 10.39
C MET A 1 15.63 -40.19 11.84
N GLU A 2 16.65 -40.24 12.70
CA GLU A 2 16.47 -40.53 14.14
C GLU A 2 15.60 -39.48 14.86
N ALA A 3 15.85 -38.17 14.67
CA ALA A 3 15.07 -37.10 15.30
C ALA A 3 13.55 -37.16 14.98
N LEU A 4 13.18 -37.59 13.77
CA LEU A 4 11.76 -37.77 13.40
C LEU A 4 11.13 -38.96 14.12
N LYS A 5 11.89 -40.06 14.29
CA LYS A 5 11.42 -41.25 15.04
C LYS A 5 11.27 -40.96 16.54
N GLU A 6 12.19 -40.21 17.13
CA GLU A 6 12.09 -39.79 18.53
C GLU A 6 10.87 -38.89 18.75
N GLN A 7 10.62 -37.94 17.85
CA GLN A 7 9.45 -37.07 17.93
C GLN A 7 8.14 -37.86 17.76
N GLU A 8 8.09 -38.84 16.85
CA GLU A 8 6.93 -39.71 16.69
C GLU A 8 6.69 -40.59 17.93
N GLN A 9 7.75 -41.14 18.54
CA GLN A 9 7.63 -41.92 19.78
C GLN A 9 7.18 -41.06 20.96
N ALA A 10 7.67 -39.83 21.08
CA ALA A 10 7.23 -38.88 22.11
C ALA A 10 5.75 -38.52 21.96
N LEU A 11 5.28 -38.31 20.72
CA LEU A 11 3.86 -38.07 20.43
C LEU A 11 3.00 -39.28 20.75
N ARG A 12 3.44 -40.50 20.40
CA ARG A 12 2.70 -41.73 20.75
C ARG A 12 2.58 -41.89 22.27
N HIS A 13 3.67 -41.68 23.00
CA HIS A 13 3.66 -41.81 24.45
C HIS A 13 2.79 -40.73 25.12
N SER A 14 2.75 -39.50 24.60
CA SER A 14 1.86 -38.48 25.15
C SER A 14 0.38 -38.84 24.94
N VAL A 15 0.05 -39.43 23.78
CA VAL A 15 -1.32 -39.90 23.50
C VAL A 15 -1.70 -41.07 24.41
N GLU A 16 -0.82 -42.06 24.61
CA GLU A 16 -1.07 -43.18 25.54
C GLU A 16 -1.34 -42.71 26.98
N VAL A 17 -0.58 -41.71 27.45
CA VAL A 17 -0.77 -41.13 28.79
C VAL A 17 -2.08 -40.34 28.89
N GLU A 18 -2.46 -39.60 27.84
CA GLU A 18 -3.76 -38.91 27.79
C GLU A 18 -4.93 -39.92 27.78
N GLU A 19 -4.84 -41.01 27.01
CA GLU A 19 -5.86 -42.06 26.96
C GLU A 19 -6.02 -42.78 28.31
N GLU A 20 -4.93 -43.09 29.02
CA GLU A 20 -4.99 -43.68 30.37
C GLU A 20 -5.63 -42.74 31.39
N LEU A 21 -5.30 -41.44 31.36
CA LEU A 21 -5.90 -40.43 32.23
C LEU A 21 -7.41 -40.26 31.94
N GLU A 22 -7.81 -40.29 30.68
CA GLU A 22 -9.23 -40.29 30.30
C GLU A 22 -9.94 -41.54 30.83
N LEU A 23 -9.37 -42.74 30.65
CA LEU A 23 -9.93 -43.99 31.18
C LEU A 23 -10.09 -43.97 32.72
N GLU A 24 -9.09 -43.45 33.44
CA GLU A 24 -9.19 -43.27 34.89
C GLU A 24 -10.26 -42.25 35.29
N SER A 25 -10.51 -41.22 34.49
CA SER A 25 -11.58 -40.25 34.73
C SER A 25 -12.99 -40.86 34.59
N TYR A 26 -13.16 -41.88 33.73
CA TYR A 26 -14.45 -42.58 33.55
C TYR A 26 -14.71 -43.66 34.61
N ARG A 27 -13.66 -44.18 35.27
CA ARG A 27 -13.79 -45.24 36.31
C ARG A 27 -14.79 -44.91 37.42
N PRO A 28 -14.79 -43.71 38.02
CA PRO A 28 -15.78 -43.32 39.03
C PRO A 28 -17.22 -43.36 38.50
N ILE A 29 -17.44 -42.86 37.27
CA ILE A 29 -18.77 -42.82 36.63
C ILE A 29 -19.27 -44.24 36.37
N TYR A 30 -18.41 -45.09 35.83
CA TYR A 30 -18.72 -46.50 35.58
C TYR A 30 -19.04 -47.26 36.89
N ASN A 31 -18.27 -47.03 37.95
CA ASN A 31 -18.52 -47.66 39.26
C ASN A 31 -19.87 -47.22 39.86
N VAL A 32 -20.24 -45.94 39.74
CA VAL A 32 -21.55 -45.44 40.19
C VAL A 32 -22.68 -46.09 39.37
N LEU A 33 -22.53 -46.19 38.05
CA LEU A 33 -23.51 -46.85 37.19
C LEU A 33 -23.71 -48.32 37.58
N LEU A 34 -22.63 -49.05 37.84
CA LEU A 34 -22.69 -50.45 38.30
C LEU A 34 -23.38 -50.57 39.65
N MET A 35 -23.06 -49.72 40.62
CA MET A 35 -23.73 -49.71 41.93
C MET A 35 -25.23 -49.45 41.80
N GLU A 36 -25.63 -48.51 40.93
CA GLU A 36 -27.04 -48.20 40.66
C GLU A 36 -27.77 -49.35 39.96
N MET A 37 -27.13 -50.03 39.01
CA MET A 37 -27.69 -51.24 38.39
C MET A 37 -27.91 -52.37 39.40
N VAL A 38 -26.91 -52.64 40.24
CA VAL A 38 -27.00 -53.67 41.29
C VAL A 38 -28.08 -53.30 42.30
N ARG A 39 -28.16 -52.03 42.72
CA ARG A 39 -29.22 -51.52 43.60
C ARG A 39 -30.61 -51.76 43.00
N GLY A 40 -30.81 -51.38 41.74
CA GLY A 40 -32.07 -51.59 41.03
C GLY A 40 -32.46 -53.07 40.93
N GLN A 41 -31.50 -53.96 40.68
CA GLN A 41 -31.75 -55.41 40.66
C GLN A 41 -32.13 -55.96 42.04
N VAL A 42 -31.41 -55.56 43.11
CA VAL A 42 -31.73 -55.96 44.49
C VAL A 42 -33.12 -55.48 44.89
N GLU A 43 -33.51 -54.26 44.52
CA GLU A 43 -34.87 -53.76 44.76
C GLU A 43 -35.94 -54.58 44.05
N GLN A 44 -35.71 -54.99 42.79
CA GLN A 44 -36.64 -55.85 42.06
C GLN A 44 -36.78 -57.23 42.71
N VAL A 45 -35.67 -57.84 43.14
CA VAL A 45 -35.68 -59.12 43.87
C VAL A 45 -36.47 -58.98 45.18
N ASN A 46 -36.21 -57.93 45.95
CA ASN A 46 -36.94 -57.64 47.20
C ASN A 46 -38.44 -57.42 46.99
N ARG A 47 -38.85 -56.80 45.87
CA ARG A 47 -40.28 -56.64 45.52
C ARG A 47 -40.91 -57.99 45.15
N ARG A 48 -40.22 -58.83 44.37
CA ARG A 48 -40.71 -60.18 44.01
C ARG A 48 -40.85 -61.06 45.24
N GLN A 49 -39.87 -61.03 46.14
CA GLN A 49 -39.91 -61.82 47.37
C GLN A 49 -41.03 -61.40 48.32
N ARG A 50 -41.29 -60.08 48.44
CA ARG A 50 -42.47 -59.58 49.17
C ARG A 50 -43.78 -60.09 48.57
N ARG A 51 -43.97 -59.98 47.25
CA ARG A 51 -45.18 -60.50 46.58
C ARG A 51 -45.38 -62.01 46.77
N LEU A 52 -44.30 -62.79 46.71
CA LEU A 52 -44.36 -64.23 46.96
C LEU A 52 -44.76 -64.52 48.42
N ASN A 53 -44.23 -63.76 49.38
CA ASN A 53 -44.61 -63.90 50.79
C ASN A 53 -46.08 -63.52 51.02
N GLU A 54 -46.55 -62.41 50.45
CA GLU A 54 -47.96 -61.98 50.51
C GLU A 54 -48.90 -63.04 49.91
N MET A 55 -48.52 -63.65 48.78
CA MET A 55 -49.30 -64.72 48.15
C MET A 55 -49.33 -66.00 49.01
N LEU A 56 -48.20 -66.37 49.63
CA LEU A 56 -48.13 -67.50 50.54
C LEU A 56 -48.95 -67.27 51.83
N GLU A 57 -48.95 -66.06 52.36
CA GLU A 57 -49.80 -65.67 53.49
C GLU A 57 -51.29 -65.76 53.13
N ALA A 58 -51.68 -65.20 51.98
CA ALA A 58 -53.06 -65.32 51.48
C ALA A 58 -53.48 -66.79 51.30
N PHE A 59 -52.59 -67.66 50.77
CA PHE A 59 -52.88 -69.09 50.66
C PHE A 59 -52.97 -69.82 52.01
N LYS A 60 -52.23 -69.37 53.03
CA LYS A 60 -52.39 -69.90 54.39
C LYS A 60 -53.72 -69.46 55.02
N GLU A 61 -54.08 -68.18 54.90
CA GLU A 61 -55.34 -67.64 55.41
C GLU A 61 -56.56 -68.30 54.75
N GLU A 62 -56.48 -68.59 53.45
CA GLU A 62 -57.53 -69.29 52.70
C GLU A 62 -57.60 -70.80 53.00
N GLY A 63 -56.68 -71.34 53.81
CA GLY A 63 -56.63 -72.75 54.19
C GLY A 63 -56.08 -73.68 53.09
N LEU A 64 -55.44 -73.13 52.05
CA LEU A 64 -54.86 -73.89 50.95
C LEU A 64 -53.50 -74.53 51.31
N LEU A 65 -52.76 -73.93 52.25
CA LEU A 65 -51.46 -74.42 52.71
C LEU A 65 -51.49 -74.85 54.19
N GLY A 66 -52.11 -76.00 54.47
CA GLY A 66 -51.66 -76.93 55.53
C GLY A 66 -51.73 -76.50 57.01
N GLY A 67 -52.62 -75.60 57.40
CA GLY A 67 -52.81 -75.20 58.81
C GLY A 67 -53.78 -76.07 59.64
N GLY A 68 -54.57 -76.93 59.00
CA GLY A 68 -55.50 -77.83 59.69
C GLY A 68 -55.84 -78.96 58.76
N GLY A 69 -55.84 -80.19 59.29
CA GLY A 69 -56.04 -81.43 58.53
C GLY A 69 -57.41 -81.53 57.85
N ILE A 70 -57.60 -80.75 56.78
CA ILE A 70 -58.65 -80.96 55.78
C ILE A 70 -58.28 -82.27 55.10
N GLY A 71 -58.82 -83.37 55.63
CA GLY A 71 -58.62 -84.70 55.08
C GLY A 71 -59.00 -84.67 53.60
N LEU A 72 -58.02 -84.96 52.75
CA LEU A 72 -58.14 -85.14 51.29
C LEU A 72 -59.02 -86.37 50.91
N HIS A 73 -60.00 -86.73 51.74
CA HIS A 73 -60.88 -87.87 51.56
C HIS A 73 -62.33 -87.51 51.24
N ASP A 74 -62.75 -86.25 51.38
CA ASP A 74 -64.05 -85.80 50.89
C ASP A 74 -63.92 -85.20 49.48
N GLU A 75 -64.35 -85.94 48.45
CA GLU A 75 -64.44 -85.44 47.06
C GLU A 75 -65.17 -84.09 46.97
N ARG A 76 -66.18 -83.87 47.82
CA ARG A 76 -66.94 -82.60 47.88
C ARG A 76 -66.08 -81.41 48.30
N GLN A 77 -65.10 -81.62 49.17
CA GLN A 77 -64.17 -80.57 49.61
C GLN A 77 -63.14 -80.29 48.52
N ILE A 78 -62.65 -81.33 47.83
CA ILE A 78 -61.76 -81.19 46.67
C ILE A 78 -62.47 -80.41 45.53
N ASP A 79 -63.70 -80.77 45.19
CA ASP A 79 -64.49 -80.05 44.18
C ASP A 79 -64.75 -78.59 44.55
N ALA A 80 -65.01 -78.31 45.83
CA ALA A 80 -65.17 -76.94 46.32
C ALA A 80 -63.88 -76.13 46.22
N LEU A 81 -62.72 -76.74 46.56
CA LEU A 81 -61.40 -76.13 46.41
C LEU A 81 -61.06 -75.88 44.94
N VAL A 82 -61.30 -76.85 44.04
CA VAL A 82 -61.07 -76.70 42.59
C VAL A 82 -61.94 -75.59 42.01
N LYS A 83 -63.23 -75.53 42.38
CA LYS A 83 -64.11 -74.43 41.94
C LYS A 83 -63.64 -73.07 42.44
N ARG A 84 -63.16 -72.98 43.69
CA ARG A 84 -62.62 -71.74 44.27
C ARG A 84 -61.33 -71.31 43.57
N LEU A 85 -60.41 -72.25 43.30
CA LEU A 85 -59.19 -72.01 42.53
C LEU A 85 -59.50 -71.56 41.09
N ARG A 86 -60.48 -72.17 40.41
CA ARG A 86 -60.91 -71.73 39.07
C ARG A 86 -61.53 -70.33 39.09
N ALA A 87 -62.39 -70.04 40.06
CA ALA A 87 -62.97 -68.71 40.20
C ALA A 87 -61.89 -67.65 40.42
N ARG A 88 -60.90 -67.95 41.28
CA ARG A 88 -59.76 -67.07 41.54
C ARG A 88 -58.87 -66.88 40.31
N LEU A 89 -58.54 -67.96 39.59
CA LEU A 89 -57.81 -67.87 38.32
C LEU A 89 -58.52 -66.94 37.33
N HIS A 90 -59.85 -67.06 37.20
CA HIS A 90 -60.60 -66.18 36.30
C HIS A 90 -60.67 -64.72 36.78
N THR A 91 -60.77 -64.47 38.08
CA THR A 91 -60.72 -63.09 38.61
C THR A 91 -59.33 -62.47 38.47
N ASP A 92 -58.29 -63.27 38.72
CA ASP A 92 -56.90 -62.85 38.63
C ASP A 92 -56.55 -62.55 37.16
N GLU A 93 -56.88 -63.45 36.23
CA GLU A 93 -56.74 -63.24 34.77
C GLU A 93 -57.48 -61.98 34.30
N ALA A 94 -58.72 -61.76 34.74
CA ALA A 94 -59.48 -60.57 34.36
C ALA A 94 -58.85 -59.29 34.91
N SER A 95 -58.39 -59.30 36.16
CA SER A 95 -57.71 -58.16 36.79
C SER A 95 -56.36 -57.86 36.13
N GLU A 96 -55.56 -58.90 35.83
CA GLU A 96 -54.31 -58.77 35.10
C GLU A 96 -54.54 -58.19 33.70
N LEU A 97 -55.57 -58.66 33.00
CA LEU A 97 -55.93 -58.16 31.67
C LEU A 97 -56.35 -56.68 31.70
N GLU A 98 -57.11 -56.24 32.71
CA GLU A 98 -57.44 -54.82 32.88
C GLU A 98 -56.23 -53.96 33.27
N THR A 99 -55.34 -54.46 34.14
CA THR A 99 -54.07 -53.75 34.43
C THR A 99 -53.18 -53.67 33.21
N LEU A 100 -53.12 -54.71 32.37
CA LEU A 100 -52.37 -54.70 31.12
C LEU A 100 -52.99 -53.75 30.09
N LYS A 101 -54.32 -53.69 29.99
CA LYS A 101 -55.02 -52.73 29.12
C LYS A 101 -54.72 -51.29 29.52
N THR A 102 -54.83 -50.96 30.80
CA THR A 102 -54.55 -49.61 31.32
C THR A 102 -53.08 -49.24 31.17
N ASN A 103 -52.15 -50.17 31.45
CA ASN A 103 -50.74 -49.96 31.18
C ASN A 103 -50.45 -49.76 29.69
N ASN A 104 -51.09 -50.53 28.80
CA ASN A 104 -50.92 -50.38 27.36
C ASN A 104 -51.47 -49.04 26.85
N SER A 105 -52.63 -48.57 27.35
CA SER A 105 -53.14 -47.24 27.02
C SER A 105 -52.23 -46.12 27.52
N ASN A 106 -51.68 -46.26 28.74
CA ASN A 106 -50.74 -45.29 29.30
C ASN A 106 -49.43 -45.25 28.50
N LEU A 107 -48.89 -46.41 28.12
CA LEU A 107 -47.70 -46.51 27.29
C LEU A 107 -47.92 -45.93 25.90
N LYS A 108 -49.09 -46.14 25.28
CA LYS A 108 -49.45 -45.50 24.01
C LYS A 108 -49.50 -43.98 24.14
N HIS A 109 -50.14 -43.47 25.19
CA HIS A 109 -50.20 -42.03 25.41
C HIS A 109 -48.82 -41.40 25.62
N SER A 110 -47.99 -42.02 26.48
CA SER A 110 -46.61 -41.57 26.71
C SER A 110 -45.76 -41.64 25.43
N LEU A 111 -45.95 -42.67 24.61
CA LEU A 111 -45.25 -42.79 23.33
C LEU A 111 -45.69 -41.72 22.32
N ASP A 112 -46.96 -41.35 22.29
CA ASP A 112 -47.47 -40.26 21.45
C ASP A 112 -46.97 -38.89 21.94
N GLU A 113 -46.93 -38.66 23.25
CA GLU A 113 -46.33 -37.45 23.84
C GLU A 113 -44.84 -37.31 23.51
N ILE A 114 -44.08 -38.40 23.65
CA ILE A 114 -42.64 -38.41 23.33
C ILE A 114 -42.43 -38.17 21.83
N LYS A 115 -43.25 -38.76 20.96
CA LYS A 115 -43.19 -38.51 19.51
C LYS A 115 -43.44 -37.04 19.18
N LEU A 116 -44.49 -36.44 19.73
CA LEU A 116 -44.80 -35.01 19.53
C LEU A 116 -43.67 -34.11 20.05
N ALA A 117 -43.09 -34.44 21.22
CA ALA A 117 -41.94 -33.72 21.75
C ALA A 117 -40.71 -33.84 20.85
N MET A 118 -40.45 -35.03 20.29
CA MET A 118 -39.37 -35.28 19.34
C MET A 118 -39.56 -34.54 18.02
N GLU A 119 -40.78 -34.52 17.47
CA GLU A 119 -41.11 -33.75 16.25
C GLU A 119 -40.92 -32.25 16.47
N LYS A 120 -41.35 -31.73 17.63
CA LYS A 120 -41.10 -30.34 18.02
C LYS A 120 -39.61 -30.05 18.14
N LYS A 121 -38.83 -30.92 18.78
CA LYS A 121 -37.38 -30.74 18.90
C LYS A 121 -36.66 -30.85 17.56
N ASN A 122 -37.13 -31.71 16.65
CA ASN A 122 -36.57 -31.83 15.32
C ASN A 122 -36.82 -30.57 14.48
N SER A 123 -38.04 -30.01 14.52
CA SER A 123 -38.35 -28.74 13.84
C SER A 123 -37.56 -27.56 14.42
N GLU A 124 -37.40 -27.47 15.75
CA GLU A 124 -36.51 -26.48 16.40
C GLU A 124 -35.06 -26.63 15.90
N MET A 125 -34.55 -27.86 15.81
CA MET A 125 -33.20 -28.15 15.32
C MET A 125 -33.04 -27.77 13.84
N GLU A 126 -34.03 -28.03 12.98
CA GLU A 126 -34.03 -27.63 11.57
C GLU A 126 -34.01 -26.11 11.40
N VAL A 127 -34.80 -25.38 12.19
CA VAL A 127 -34.79 -23.90 12.21
C VAL A 127 -33.43 -23.38 12.65
N LEU A 128 -32.82 -23.96 13.68
CA LEU A 128 -31.48 -23.60 14.12
C LEU A 128 -30.44 -23.89 13.02
N ARG A 129 -30.46 -25.05 12.40
CA ARG A 129 -29.58 -25.39 11.27
C ARG A 129 -29.71 -24.40 10.11
N ALA A 130 -30.94 -24.03 9.74
CA ALA A 130 -31.19 -23.05 8.69
C ALA A 130 -30.71 -21.63 9.08
N ASN A 131 -30.83 -21.25 10.35
CA ASN A 131 -30.29 -19.98 10.87
C ASN A 131 -28.76 -19.98 10.86
N TYR A 132 -28.11 -21.06 11.28
CA TYR A 132 -26.65 -21.21 11.24
C TYR A 132 -26.11 -21.20 9.81
N ALA A 133 -26.74 -21.92 8.88
CA ALA A 133 -26.36 -21.90 7.47
C ALA A 133 -26.46 -20.49 6.86
N ARG A 134 -27.52 -19.74 7.20
CA ARG A 134 -27.67 -18.33 6.78
C ARG A 134 -26.61 -17.41 7.40
N LYS A 135 -26.25 -17.62 8.66
CA LYS A 135 -25.18 -16.84 9.32
C LYS A 135 -23.83 -17.14 8.67
N LEU A 136 -23.52 -18.41 8.42
CA LEU A 136 -22.29 -18.85 7.75
C LEU A 136 -22.16 -18.21 6.36
N ALA A 137 -23.23 -18.28 5.55
CA ALA A 137 -23.24 -17.66 4.22
C ALA A 137 -23.02 -16.14 4.26
N ARG A 138 -23.55 -15.44 5.27
CA ARG A 138 -23.29 -14.00 5.46
C ARG A 138 -21.84 -13.73 5.85
N THR A 139 -21.29 -14.50 6.79
CA THR A 139 -19.91 -14.34 7.22
C THR A 139 -18.91 -14.64 6.09
N ASP A 140 -19.22 -15.60 5.22
CA ASP A 140 -18.37 -15.90 4.05
C ASP A 140 -18.35 -14.74 3.06
N VAL A 141 -19.51 -14.14 2.75
CA VAL A 141 -19.59 -12.95 1.89
C VAL A 141 -18.89 -11.74 2.51
N GLU A 142 -19.03 -11.54 3.82
CA GLU A 142 -18.32 -10.48 4.55
C GLU A 142 -16.80 -10.69 4.52
N ASN A 143 -16.33 -11.93 4.71
CA ASN A 143 -14.92 -12.29 4.64
C ASN A 143 -14.34 -12.06 3.24
N ASP A 144 -15.05 -12.45 2.19
CA ASP A 144 -14.62 -12.22 0.80
C ASP A 144 -14.57 -10.72 0.47
N ALA A 145 -15.54 -9.94 0.95
CA ALA A 145 -15.54 -8.49 0.80
C ALA A 145 -14.35 -7.83 1.54
N VAL A 146 -14.01 -8.31 2.73
CA VAL A 146 -12.84 -7.83 3.49
C VAL A 146 -11.54 -8.22 2.79
N ARG A 147 -11.42 -9.47 2.30
CA ARG A 147 -10.25 -9.90 1.51
C ARG A 147 -10.04 -9.03 0.28
N ALA A 148 -11.10 -8.77 -0.48
CA ALA A 148 -11.04 -7.89 -1.66
C ALA A 148 -10.61 -6.45 -1.29
N LYS A 149 -11.07 -5.91 -0.14
CA LYS A 149 -10.62 -4.60 0.36
C LYS A 149 -9.15 -4.62 0.75
N VAL A 150 -8.67 -5.68 1.39
CA VAL A 150 -7.26 -5.83 1.78
C VAL A 150 -6.38 -5.94 0.53
N GLU A 151 -6.77 -6.74 -0.47
CA GLU A 151 -6.05 -6.85 -1.74
C GLU A 151 -6.03 -5.53 -2.50
N ALA A 152 -7.15 -4.80 -2.56
CA ALA A 152 -7.21 -3.48 -3.18
C ALA A 152 -6.33 -2.46 -2.44
N ALA A 153 -6.33 -2.47 -1.10
CA ALA A 153 -5.47 -1.62 -0.30
C ALA A 153 -3.99 -1.99 -0.47
N LEU A 154 -3.67 -3.28 -0.55
CA LEU A 154 -2.32 -3.77 -0.81
C LEU A 154 -1.87 -3.33 -2.22
N HIS A 155 -2.71 -3.48 -3.25
CA HIS A 155 -2.42 -3.01 -4.60
C HIS A 155 -2.28 -1.48 -4.70
N ALA A 156 -3.08 -0.72 -3.96
CA ALA A 156 -2.93 0.73 -3.87
C ALA A 156 -1.66 1.13 -3.09
N SER A 157 -1.29 0.34 -2.08
CA SER A 157 -0.10 0.57 -1.24
C SER A 157 1.18 0.02 -1.83
N THR A 158 1.12 -0.90 -2.81
CA THR A 158 2.27 -1.27 -3.61
C THR A 158 2.64 -0.06 -4.45
N LEU A 159 3.43 0.82 -3.84
CA LEU A 159 4.26 1.78 -4.51
C LEU A 159 4.90 1.05 -5.68
N ASP A 160 4.52 1.42 -6.91
CA ASP A 160 5.15 0.88 -8.11
C ASP A 160 6.55 1.48 -8.19
N VAL A 161 7.46 0.88 -7.42
CA VAL A 161 8.87 1.30 -7.30
C VAL A 161 9.52 1.32 -8.67
N GLU A 162 9.16 0.40 -9.56
CA GLU A 162 9.69 0.35 -10.92
C GLU A 162 9.18 1.51 -11.79
N ARG A 163 7.91 1.91 -11.65
CA ARG A 163 7.40 3.13 -12.30
C ARG A 163 8.06 4.38 -11.74
N MET A 164 8.20 4.48 -10.42
CA MET A 164 8.88 5.63 -9.80
C MET A 164 10.34 5.72 -10.21
N LYS A 165 11.05 4.58 -10.26
CA LYS A 165 12.44 4.48 -10.73
C LYS A 165 12.57 4.90 -12.20
N ARG A 166 11.66 4.45 -13.08
CA ARG A 166 11.62 4.87 -14.49
C ARG A 166 11.40 6.38 -14.63
N GLU A 167 10.46 6.94 -13.88
CA GLU A 167 10.17 8.38 -13.86
C GLU A 167 11.35 9.20 -13.32
N LEU A 168 11.98 8.73 -12.23
CA LEU A 168 13.18 9.37 -11.67
C LEU A 168 14.35 9.31 -12.63
N SER A 169 14.62 8.17 -13.26
CA SER A 169 15.66 8.05 -14.30
C SER A 169 15.38 9.00 -15.46
N HIS A 170 14.14 9.10 -15.93
CA HIS A 170 13.77 10.03 -16.99
C HIS A 170 14.03 11.50 -16.61
N ARG A 171 13.67 11.90 -15.38
CA ARG A 171 13.96 13.25 -14.86
C ARG A 171 15.46 13.51 -14.74
N ILE A 172 16.23 12.51 -14.31
CA ILE A 172 17.69 12.57 -14.26
C ILE A 172 18.25 12.70 -15.68
N ASP A 173 17.74 11.96 -16.66
CA ASP A 173 18.17 12.06 -18.06
C ASP A 173 17.88 13.45 -18.63
N ILE A 174 16.73 14.06 -18.34
CA ILE A 174 16.41 15.44 -18.74
C ILE A 174 17.37 16.45 -18.08
N ALA A 175 17.61 16.31 -16.77
CA ALA A 175 18.54 17.18 -16.04
C ALA A 175 19.99 16.99 -16.53
N CYS A 176 20.41 15.76 -16.80
CA CYS A 176 21.70 15.45 -17.38
C CYS A 176 21.80 15.96 -18.82
N ALA A 177 20.72 15.90 -19.60
CA ALA A 177 20.68 16.47 -20.94
C ALA A 177 20.85 17.98 -20.89
N SER A 178 20.18 18.70 -19.97
CA SER A 178 20.38 20.15 -19.82
C SER A 178 21.79 20.53 -19.37
N ILE A 179 22.49 19.63 -18.67
CA ILE A 179 23.91 19.77 -18.30
C ILE A 179 24.86 19.38 -19.45
N ARG A 180 24.50 18.38 -20.28
CA ARG A 180 25.30 17.86 -21.42
C ARG A 180 25.17 18.68 -22.69
N THR A 181 24.03 19.31 -22.91
CA THR A 181 23.86 20.44 -23.84
C THR A 181 23.80 21.73 -23.03
N PRO A 182 24.87 22.06 -22.26
CA PRO A 182 24.87 23.34 -21.62
C PRO A 182 24.83 24.35 -22.76
N ARG A 183 24.11 25.46 -22.58
CA ARG A 183 23.97 26.54 -23.56
C ARG A 183 25.32 27.26 -23.86
N TYR A 184 26.44 26.55 -23.78
CA TYR A 184 27.78 26.95 -24.19
C TYR A 184 27.79 27.48 -25.61
N ASN A 185 27.02 26.93 -26.55
CA ASN A 185 26.97 27.53 -27.89
C ASN A 185 26.35 28.93 -27.87
N THR A 186 25.37 29.18 -27.00
CA THR A 186 24.74 30.49 -26.86
C THR A 186 25.61 31.46 -26.08
N SER A 187 26.27 31.01 -25.00
CA SER A 187 27.18 31.86 -24.21
C SER A 187 28.52 32.11 -24.90
N MET A 188 29.06 31.14 -25.64
CA MET A 188 30.23 31.34 -26.51
C MET A 188 29.89 32.22 -27.72
N GLY A 189 28.68 32.09 -28.27
CA GLY A 189 28.17 33.03 -29.28
C GLY A 189 28.15 34.45 -28.74
N ALA A 190 27.50 34.65 -27.59
CA ALA A 190 27.46 35.96 -26.93
C ALA A 190 28.85 36.50 -26.58
N LEU A 191 29.77 35.67 -26.10
CA LEU A 191 31.16 36.08 -25.82
C LEU A 191 31.91 36.45 -27.10
N ARG A 192 31.73 35.71 -28.21
CA ARG A 192 32.33 36.05 -29.50
C ARG A 192 31.80 37.38 -30.03
N ASP A 193 30.50 37.61 -29.93
CA ASP A 193 29.88 38.87 -30.36
C ASP A 193 30.42 40.05 -29.53
N LEU A 194 30.58 39.86 -28.21
CA LEU A 194 31.10 40.88 -27.30
C LEU A 194 32.60 41.16 -27.55
N VAL A 195 33.40 40.13 -27.81
CA VAL A 195 34.81 40.27 -28.20
C VAL A 195 34.95 41.00 -29.53
N GLN A 196 34.08 40.70 -30.50
CA GLN A 196 34.11 41.38 -31.79
C GLN A 196 33.74 42.86 -31.67
N GLN A 197 32.71 43.20 -30.89
CA GLN A 197 32.36 44.59 -30.60
C GLN A 197 33.50 45.35 -29.92
N ALA A 198 34.13 44.74 -28.91
CA ALA A 198 35.28 45.34 -28.23
C ALA A 198 36.47 45.56 -29.18
N GLN A 199 36.71 44.64 -30.10
CA GLN A 199 37.79 44.75 -31.09
C GLN A 199 37.52 45.86 -32.11
N GLU A 200 36.27 46.04 -32.55
CA GLU A 200 35.87 47.16 -33.42
C GLU A 200 36.00 48.52 -32.71
N GLU A 201 35.69 48.59 -31.42
CA GLU A 201 35.82 49.81 -30.62
C GLU A 201 37.29 50.17 -30.38
N VAL A 202 38.14 49.18 -30.05
CA VAL A 202 39.59 49.36 -29.94
C VAL A 202 40.19 49.84 -31.25
N GLN A 203 39.76 49.28 -32.40
CA GLN A 203 40.24 49.72 -33.70
C GLN A 203 39.84 51.16 -33.99
N ARG A 204 38.59 51.55 -33.70
CA ARG A 204 38.13 52.95 -33.85
C ARG A 204 38.97 53.92 -33.02
N HIS A 205 39.24 53.59 -31.76
CA HIS A 205 40.10 54.40 -30.90
C HIS A 205 41.55 54.45 -31.39
N HIS A 206 42.07 53.34 -31.92
CA HIS A 206 43.41 53.29 -32.50
C HIS A 206 43.52 54.19 -33.75
N ASP A 207 42.53 54.17 -34.62
CA ASP A 207 42.48 55.02 -35.82
C ASP A 207 42.37 56.50 -35.45
N GLU A 208 41.55 56.83 -34.44
CA GLU A 208 41.40 58.19 -33.93
C GLU A 208 42.69 58.72 -33.29
N LEU A 209 43.35 57.91 -32.47
CA LEU A 209 44.65 58.24 -31.89
C LEU A 209 45.72 58.41 -32.97
N THR A 210 45.75 57.54 -33.98
CA THR A 210 46.69 57.65 -35.10
C THR A 210 46.47 58.95 -35.86
N ARG A 211 45.22 59.33 -36.12
CA ARG A 211 44.87 60.62 -36.74
C ARG A 211 45.36 61.80 -35.90
N LEU A 212 45.19 61.75 -34.58
CA LEU A 212 45.66 62.79 -33.66
C LEU A 212 47.18 62.87 -33.63
N VAL A 213 47.89 61.74 -33.59
CA VAL A 213 49.36 61.69 -33.63
C VAL A 213 49.89 62.27 -34.94
N VAL A 214 49.29 61.94 -36.09
CA VAL A 214 49.64 62.54 -37.38
C VAL A 214 49.38 64.05 -37.36
N SER A 215 48.27 64.51 -36.77
CA SER A 215 47.97 65.94 -36.65
C SER A 215 48.95 66.70 -35.75
N ILE A 216 49.45 66.06 -34.68
CA ILE A 216 50.46 66.64 -33.78
C ILE A 216 51.83 66.61 -34.44
N GLY A 217 52.20 65.50 -35.08
CA GLY A 217 53.44 65.38 -35.84
C GLY A 217 53.52 66.41 -36.97
N ALA A 218 52.39 66.67 -37.65
CA ALA A 218 52.25 67.78 -38.58
C ALA A 218 52.49 69.13 -37.87
N LYS A 219 51.81 69.41 -36.75
CA LYS A 219 52.07 70.65 -35.98
C LYS A 219 53.54 70.83 -35.61
N ASP A 220 54.21 69.77 -35.13
CA ASP A 220 55.61 69.83 -34.71
C ASP A 220 56.59 69.95 -35.89
N THR A 221 56.29 69.35 -37.03
CA THR A 221 57.11 69.52 -38.25
C THR A 221 56.91 70.87 -38.90
N PHE A 222 55.70 71.42 -38.87
CA PHE A 222 55.40 72.73 -39.44
C PHE A 222 55.83 73.91 -38.55
N LEU A 223 55.93 73.73 -37.22
CA LEU A 223 56.43 74.77 -36.31
C LEU A 223 57.95 74.81 -36.15
N LYS A 224 58.68 73.75 -36.51
CA LYS A 224 60.16 73.66 -36.32
C LYS A 224 61.00 74.05 -37.53
N HIS A 225 60.41 74.49 -38.63
CA HIS A 225 61.20 75.05 -39.72
C HIS A 225 61.44 76.54 -39.49
N GLU A 226 62.45 76.83 -38.66
CA GLU A 226 63.15 78.12 -38.69
C GLU A 226 63.60 78.37 -40.13
N SER A 227 63.14 79.49 -40.70
CA SER A 227 63.39 79.89 -42.07
C SER A 227 64.89 80.01 -42.37
N GLU A 228 65.40 79.20 -43.31
CA GLU A 228 66.79 79.25 -43.77
C GLU A 228 67.14 80.49 -44.61
N THR A 229 66.18 81.38 -44.89
CA THR A 229 66.42 82.57 -45.73
C THR A 229 66.21 83.86 -44.97
N MET A 230 67.25 84.71 -44.90
CA MET A 230 67.18 86.06 -44.30
C MET A 230 66.13 86.99 -44.92
N HIS A 231 65.46 86.56 -45.99
CA HIS A 231 64.54 87.39 -46.77
C HIS A 231 63.08 86.97 -46.65
N SER A 232 62.76 85.91 -45.90
CA SER A 232 61.38 85.44 -45.74
C SER A 232 61.27 84.45 -44.59
N ASN A 233 60.29 84.68 -43.69
CA ASN A 233 59.95 83.75 -42.62
C ASN A 233 59.05 82.60 -43.10
N LEU A 234 58.77 82.51 -44.42
CA LEU A 234 57.94 81.45 -44.97
C LEU A 234 58.76 80.14 -45.13
N PRO A 235 58.30 79.01 -44.57
CA PRO A 235 58.90 77.71 -44.83
C PRO A 235 59.00 77.40 -46.34
N SER A 236 60.12 76.80 -46.76
CA SER A 236 60.36 76.45 -48.17
C SER A 236 59.30 75.50 -48.76
N ALA A 237 58.70 74.65 -47.93
CA ALA A 237 57.58 73.80 -48.29
C ALA A 237 56.36 74.59 -48.76
N TYR A 238 56.00 75.67 -48.05
CA TYR A 238 54.89 76.55 -48.44
C TYR A 238 55.19 77.32 -49.73
N ARG A 239 56.45 77.74 -49.94
CA ARG A 239 56.87 78.33 -51.21
C ARG A 239 56.71 77.37 -52.39
N THR A 240 57.05 76.09 -52.22
CA THR A 240 56.93 75.10 -53.28
C THR A 240 55.47 74.86 -53.66
N GLU A 241 54.57 74.74 -52.68
CA GLU A 241 53.13 74.62 -52.93
C GLU A 241 52.53 75.89 -53.58
N LEU A 242 52.91 77.08 -53.10
CA LEU A 242 52.43 78.33 -53.70
C LEU A 242 52.94 78.56 -55.12
N ARG A 243 54.18 78.12 -55.46
CA ARG A 243 54.69 78.17 -56.84
C ARG A 243 53.89 77.30 -57.80
N LYS A 244 53.38 76.14 -57.35
CA LYS A 244 52.49 75.29 -58.17
C LYS A 244 51.20 76.00 -58.58
N MET A 245 50.80 77.05 -57.86
CA MET A 245 49.62 77.85 -58.19
C MET A 245 49.89 78.95 -59.23
N GLU A 246 51.10 79.01 -59.83
CA GLU A 246 51.49 79.90 -60.94
C GLU A 246 51.22 81.41 -60.70
N LYS A 247 51.38 81.89 -59.46
CA LYS A 247 51.19 83.30 -59.09
C LYS A 247 52.42 83.92 -58.43
N ASP A 248 53.54 83.97 -59.15
CA ASP A 248 54.84 84.46 -58.64
C ASP A 248 54.80 85.89 -58.06
N GLN A 249 53.93 86.77 -58.59
CA GLN A 249 53.76 88.13 -58.05
C GLN A 249 53.20 88.14 -56.63
N LEU A 250 52.26 87.23 -56.31
CA LEU A 250 51.75 87.08 -54.94
C LEU A 250 52.82 86.52 -54.02
N LEU A 251 53.67 85.62 -54.51
CA LEU A 251 54.77 85.04 -53.74
C LEU A 251 55.75 86.13 -53.27
N ASN A 252 56.09 87.08 -54.15
CA ASN A 252 56.95 88.21 -53.79
C ASN A 252 56.29 89.14 -52.75
N LEU A 253 54.99 89.39 -52.87
CA LEU A 253 54.26 90.20 -51.88
C LEU A 253 54.19 89.48 -50.52
N LEU A 254 53.97 88.15 -50.55
CA LEU A 254 53.95 87.28 -49.39
C LEU A 254 55.31 87.21 -48.70
N ASP A 255 56.42 87.29 -49.44
CA ASP A 255 57.75 87.38 -48.85
C ASP A 255 57.91 88.64 -48.00
N VAL A 256 57.38 89.78 -48.46
CA VAL A 256 57.38 91.03 -47.69
C VAL A 256 56.44 90.95 -46.48
N LEU A 257 55.25 90.37 -46.67
CA LEU A 257 54.24 90.25 -45.60
C LEU A 257 54.56 89.14 -44.59
N SER A 258 55.47 88.20 -44.91
CA SER A 258 55.84 87.09 -44.02
C SER A 258 56.45 87.54 -42.69
N PHE A 259 56.98 88.75 -42.65
CA PHE A 259 57.50 89.38 -41.44
C PHE A 259 56.41 89.91 -40.49
N GLN A 260 55.14 89.98 -40.93
CA GLN A 260 54.02 90.32 -40.06
C GLN A 260 53.52 89.10 -39.30
N GLU A 261 53.34 89.27 -37.99
CA GLU A 261 52.93 88.21 -37.08
C GLU A 261 51.54 87.66 -37.47
N GLY A 262 51.43 86.33 -37.59
CA GLY A 262 50.19 85.62 -37.95
C GLY A 262 49.96 85.38 -39.45
N VAL A 263 50.70 86.02 -40.35
CA VAL A 263 50.55 85.82 -41.81
C VAL A 263 50.95 84.40 -42.22
N VAL A 264 52.08 83.90 -41.72
CA VAL A 264 52.57 82.53 -42.01
C VAL A 264 51.59 81.45 -41.55
N ASP A 265 51.00 81.60 -40.36
CA ASP A 265 50.01 80.66 -39.81
C ASP A 265 48.71 80.65 -40.64
N THR A 266 48.24 81.84 -41.05
CA THR A 266 47.04 81.97 -41.88
C THR A 266 47.23 81.30 -43.25
N ILE A 267 48.43 81.43 -43.83
CA ILE A 267 48.77 80.77 -45.11
C ILE A 267 48.89 79.26 -44.94
N GLY A 268 49.55 78.77 -43.87
CA GLY A 268 49.66 77.33 -43.60
C GLY A 268 48.30 76.68 -43.45
N LYS A 269 47.37 77.33 -42.74
CA LYS A 269 45.96 76.90 -42.63
C LYS A 269 45.24 76.94 -43.98
N ALA A 270 45.41 77.98 -44.78
CA ALA A 270 44.78 78.09 -46.09
C ALA A 270 45.27 77.01 -47.07
N ILE A 271 46.58 76.75 -47.11
CA ILE A 271 47.17 75.66 -47.91
C ILE A 271 46.61 74.32 -47.45
N TYR A 272 46.64 74.03 -46.14
CA TYR A 272 46.10 72.78 -45.60
C TYR A 272 44.62 72.58 -45.95
N ILE A 273 43.81 73.64 -45.82
CA ILE A 273 42.40 73.61 -46.22
C ILE A 273 42.31 73.29 -47.72
N ILE A 274 43.05 73.95 -48.59
CA ILE A 274 42.99 73.71 -50.05
C ILE A 274 43.47 72.28 -50.42
N THR A 275 44.48 71.76 -49.74
CA THR A 275 45.08 70.44 -50.06
C THR A 275 44.33 69.26 -49.46
N GLU A 276 43.84 69.36 -48.22
CA GLU A 276 43.18 68.25 -47.52
C GLU A 276 41.65 68.33 -47.57
N ALA A 277 41.06 69.52 -47.50
CA ALA A 277 39.65 69.69 -47.79
C ALA A 277 39.54 70.11 -49.26
N GLN A 278 39.08 69.22 -50.14
CA GLN A 278 38.85 69.49 -51.57
C GLN A 278 37.75 70.56 -51.83
N HIS A 279 37.70 71.65 -51.07
CA HIS A 279 36.94 72.84 -51.37
C HIS A 279 37.51 73.45 -52.65
N LYS A 280 36.93 73.01 -53.78
CA LYS A 280 36.77 73.85 -54.96
C LYS A 280 35.99 75.10 -54.54
N THR A 281 36.66 76.08 -53.94
CA THR A 281 36.14 77.44 -53.96
C THR A 281 36.29 77.92 -55.39
N ALA A 282 35.28 77.63 -56.20
CA ALA A 282 35.03 78.33 -57.44
C ALA A 282 34.77 79.79 -57.09
N VAL A 283 35.85 80.57 -56.99
CA VAL A 283 35.77 82.02 -57.10
C VAL A 283 36.12 82.32 -58.55
N VAL A 284 35.08 82.66 -59.29
CA VAL A 284 35.10 83.25 -60.64
C VAL A 284 36.04 84.45 -60.67
#